data_AF-A0AAV5ATD9-F1
#
_entry.id   AF-A0AAV5ATD9-F1
#
_cell.length_a   1.000
_cell.length_b   1.000
_cell.length_c   1.000
_cell.angle_alpha   90.00
_cell.angle_beta   90.00
_cell.angle_gamma   90.00
#
_symmetry.space_group_name_H-M   'P 1'
#
loop_
_entity.id
_entity.type
_entity.pdbx_description
1 polymer ?
#
loop_
_entity_poly.entity_id
_entity_poly.type
_entity_poly.pdbx_seq_one_letter_code
_entity_poly.pdbx_strand_id
1 'polypeptide(L)'
;MASSLPSSISKILSKPNPFARKGHQSLFETLSSLPNDGLGSFVAQTQWAKQGNPNSYWQVTKVKLKHEGQHGKAWGRLYWRGKLAETIKGRTPERERLIPGGLKHGWTVVQPKKRPNPDSDEHITRDPLETVSDNISSPN
;
A
#
# COMPACT_ATOMS: atom_id res chain seq x y z
N MET A 1 20.39 23.18 43.02
CA MET A 1 20.39 23.22 41.55
C MET A 1 19.57 22.04 41.01
N ALA A 2 18.25 22.21 40.86
CA ALA A 2 17.38 21.35 40.03
C ALA A 2 16.00 22.02 39.96
N SER A 3 15.66 22.61 38.81
CA SER A 3 14.34 23.19 38.55
C SER A 3 13.33 22.08 38.25
N SER A 4 12.56 21.69 39.26
CA SER A 4 11.46 20.73 39.11
C SER A 4 10.32 21.38 38.33
N LEU A 5 10.12 20.95 37.08
CA LEU A 5 8.93 21.32 36.31
C LEU A 5 7.68 20.76 37.02
N PRO A 6 6.60 21.55 37.19
CA PRO A 6 5.39 21.06 37.83
C PRO A 6 4.73 19.97 36.97
N SER A 7 4.35 18.85 37.60
CA SER A 7 3.77 17.67 36.93
C SER A 7 2.45 17.94 36.19
N SER A 8 1.88 19.14 36.35
CA SER A 8 0.71 19.61 35.62
C SER A 8 1.00 20.01 34.17
N ILE A 9 2.25 20.32 33.80
CA ILE A 9 2.59 20.74 32.43
C ILE A 9 2.79 19.54 31.49
N SER A 10 3.21 18.38 32.02
CA SER A 10 3.49 17.18 31.21
C SER A 10 2.24 16.53 30.60
N LYS A 11 1.03 16.87 31.07
CA LYS A 11 -0.23 16.41 30.46
C LYS A 11 -0.68 17.22 29.23
N ILE A 12 -0.13 18.41 29.03
CA ILE A 12 -0.56 19.33 27.96
C ILE A 12 0.26 19.12 26.68
N LEU A 13 1.47 18.55 26.77
CA LEU A 13 2.43 18.58 25.65
C LEU A 13 2.38 17.37 24.69
N SER A 14 1.72 16.26 24.99
CA SER A 14 1.94 15.06 24.15
C SER A 14 0.74 14.13 24.04
N LYS A 15 -0.26 14.57 23.26
CA LYS A 15 -1.06 13.63 22.48
C LYS A 15 -1.05 14.12 21.04
N PRO A 16 -0.36 13.42 20.11
CA PRO A 16 -0.51 13.73 18.70
C PRO A 16 -1.99 13.52 18.38
N ASN A 17 -2.71 14.59 18.05
CA ASN A 17 -4.11 14.50 17.72
C ASN A 17 -4.22 13.65 16.44
N PRO A 18 -4.79 12.43 16.49
CA PRO A 18 -4.87 11.56 15.32
C PRO A 18 -5.79 12.12 14.22
N PHE A 19 -6.46 13.27 14.48
CA PHE A 19 -7.46 13.87 13.60
C PHE A 19 -7.27 15.35 13.26
N ALA A 20 -6.28 16.06 13.82
CA ALA A 20 -6.07 17.46 13.43
C ALA A 20 -5.03 17.57 12.32
N ARG A 21 -5.50 17.56 11.06
CA ARG A 21 -5.25 18.64 10.10
C ARG A 21 -6.45 18.76 9.14
N LYS A 22 -7.26 19.82 9.30
CA LYS A 22 -8.23 20.28 8.27
C LYS A 22 -7.43 20.89 7.11
N GLY A 23 -6.88 20.06 6.23
CA GLY A 23 -6.07 20.52 5.10
C GLY A 23 -5.67 19.39 4.15
N HIS A 24 -5.18 19.74 2.96
CA HIS A 24 -4.61 18.77 2.04
C HIS A 24 -3.32 18.20 2.63
N GLN A 25 -3.37 16.98 3.16
CA GLN A 25 -2.16 16.32 3.64
C GLN A 25 -1.24 15.99 2.47
N SER A 26 0.00 16.47 2.56
CA SER A 26 1.03 16.13 1.58
C SER A 26 1.46 14.68 1.74
N LEU A 27 2.03 14.11 0.69
CA LEU A 27 2.60 12.77 0.72
C LEU A 27 3.65 12.65 1.82
N PHE A 28 4.54 13.64 1.95
CA PHE A 28 5.67 13.58 2.88
C PHE A 28 5.21 13.66 4.33
N GLU A 29 4.20 14.48 4.61
CA GLU A 29 3.59 14.57 5.93
C GLU A 29 2.87 13.26 6.30
N THR A 30 2.19 12.65 5.33
CA THR A 30 1.54 11.35 5.52
C THR A 30 2.59 10.28 5.84
N LEU A 31 3.73 10.31 5.16
CA LEU A 31 4.83 9.35 5.34
C LEU A 31 5.61 9.59 6.64
N SER A 32 5.86 10.84 7.02
CA SER A 32 6.57 11.16 8.27
C SER A 32 5.76 10.84 9.52
N SER A 33 4.43 10.80 9.40
CA SER A 33 3.54 10.36 10.47
C SER A 33 3.53 8.83 10.65
N LEU A 34 4.07 8.07 9.70
CA LEU A 34 4.09 6.60 9.74
C LEU A 34 5.42 6.08 10.31
N PRO A 35 5.42 4.88 10.91
CA PRO A 35 6.66 4.22 11.28
C PRO A 35 7.51 3.94 10.04
N ASN A 36 8.83 4.06 10.17
CA ASN A 36 9.80 3.85 9.08
C ASN A 36 9.54 4.72 7.83
N ASP A 37 9.15 5.98 8.02
CA ASP A 37 8.85 6.93 6.94
C ASP A 37 7.82 6.42 5.92
N GLY A 38 6.94 5.50 6.34
CA GLY A 38 5.92 4.89 5.50
C GLY A 38 6.46 3.99 4.37
N LEU A 39 7.68 3.48 4.50
CA LEU A 39 8.22 2.47 3.58
C LEU A 39 7.32 1.22 3.53
N GLY A 40 7.03 0.74 2.32
CA GLY A 40 6.12 -0.39 2.09
C GLY A 40 4.63 -0.04 2.17
N SER A 41 4.28 1.17 2.59
CA SER A 41 2.89 1.61 2.67
C SER A 41 2.32 1.89 1.28
N PHE A 42 1.00 1.69 1.14
CA PHE A 42 0.29 2.04 -0.07
C PHE A 42 -0.41 3.39 0.13
N VAL A 43 -0.24 4.28 -0.83
CA VAL A 43 -0.77 5.64 -0.77
C VAL A 43 -1.55 5.93 -2.05
N ALA A 44 -2.68 6.59 -1.93
CA ALA A 44 -3.50 7.01 -3.05
C ALA A 44 -3.79 8.50 -2.98
N GLN A 45 -4.04 9.12 -4.13
CA GLN A 45 -4.56 10.48 -4.17
C GLN A 45 -6.05 10.45 -3.83
N THR A 46 -6.50 11.31 -2.93
CA THR A 46 -7.91 11.42 -2.53
C THR A 46 -8.82 11.68 -3.73
N GLN A 47 -8.32 12.39 -4.75
CA GLN A 47 -9.05 12.69 -5.97
C GLN A 47 -9.29 11.44 -6.84
N TRP A 48 -8.41 10.44 -6.82
CA TRP A 48 -8.61 9.22 -7.60
C TRP A 48 -9.79 8.40 -7.11
N ALA A 49 -10.00 8.34 -5.79
CA ALA A 49 -11.20 7.73 -5.22
C ALA A 49 -12.46 8.49 -5.66
N LYS A 50 -12.44 9.83 -5.65
CA LYS A 50 -13.56 10.67 -6.12
C LYS A 50 -13.86 10.50 -7.61
N GLN A 51 -12.84 10.25 -8.43
CA GLN A 51 -12.95 10.03 -9.87
C GLN A 51 -13.34 8.58 -10.25
N GLY A 52 -13.70 7.74 -9.28
CA GLY A 52 -14.12 6.36 -9.55
C GLY A 52 -12.96 5.39 -9.84
N ASN A 53 -11.72 5.72 -9.46
CA ASN A 53 -10.57 4.83 -9.55
C ASN A 53 -10.04 4.46 -8.15
N PRO A 54 -10.82 3.75 -7.31
CA PRO A 54 -10.39 3.40 -5.94
C PRO A 54 -9.23 2.41 -5.89
N ASN A 55 -9.04 1.62 -6.97
CA ASN A 55 -7.98 0.61 -7.06
C ASN A 55 -6.67 1.16 -7.65
N SER A 56 -6.50 2.48 -7.69
CA SER A 56 -5.27 3.13 -8.14
C SER A 56 -4.50 3.66 -6.94
N TYR A 57 -3.28 3.16 -6.74
CA TYR A 57 -2.43 3.49 -5.60
C TYR A 57 -0.95 3.31 -5.93
N TRP A 58 -0.11 3.97 -5.17
CA TRP A 58 1.34 3.81 -5.20
C TRP A 58 1.78 2.95 -4.02
N GLN A 59 2.62 1.95 -4.29
CA GLN A 59 3.39 1.28 -3.23
C GLN A 59 4.69 2.04 -3.04
N VAL A 60 4.89 2.60 -1.85
CA VAL A 60 6.10 3.36 -1.52
C VAL A 60 7.23 2.39 -1.23
N THR A 61 8.36 2.55 -1.91
CA THR A 61 9.53 1.66 -1.74
C THR A 61 10.75 2.39 -1.22
N LYS A 62 10.89 3.68 -1.55
CA LYS A 62 11.98 4.53 -1.04
C LYS A 62 11.45 5.91 -0.74
N VAL A 63 11.95 6.50 0.33
CA VAL A 63 11.61 7.86 0.74
C VAL A 63 12.88 8.58 1.14
N LYS A 64 13.01 9.83 0.70
CA LYS A 64 14.03 10.78 1.15
C LYS A 64 13.30 12.03 1.62
N LEU A 65 12.96 12.04 2.91
CA LEU A 65 12.37 13.19 3.58
C LEU A 65 13.44 14.25 3.85
N LYS A 66 13.02 15.51 3.85
CA LYS A 66 13.80 16.69 4.23
C LYS A 66 12.92 17.59 5.09
N HIS A 67 13.55 18.43 5.91
CA HIS A 67 12.86 19.46 6.68
C HIS A 67 11.70 18.86 7.50
N GLU A 68 12.01 17.87 8.33
CA GLU A 68 11.06 17.15 9.21
C GLU A 68 9.86 16.53 8.49
N GLY A 69 10.03 16.12 7.22
CA GLY A 69 8.97 15.47 6.47
C GLY A 69 7.97 16.43 5.83
N GLN A 70 8.26 17.74 5.78
CA GLN A 70 7.45 18.67 4.98
C GLN A 70 7.75 18.54 3.48
N HIS A 71 8.99 18.20 3.13
CA HIS A 71 9.46 18.10 1.76
C HIS A 71 10.21 16.79 1.55
N GLY A 72 10.40 16.40 0.29
CA GLY A 72 11.22 15.24 0.00
C GLY A 72 11.09 14.75 -1.43
N LYS A 73 11.57 13.53 -1.60
CA LYS A 73 11.35 12.71 -2.79
C LYS A 73 10.89 11.34 -2.33
N ALA A 74 9.86 10.81 -2.96
CA ALA A 74 9.36 9.47 -2.71
C ALA A 74 9.36 8.70 -4.02
N TRP A 75 9.74 7.44 -3.96
CA TRP A 75 9.72 6.51 -5.09
C TRP A 75 8.82 5.33 -4.75
N GLY A 76 8.22 4.77 -5.79
CA GLY A 76 7.32 3.65 -5.62
C GLY A 76 6.88 3.03 -6.93
N ARG A 77 6.03 2.01 -6.78
CA ARG A 77 5.40 1.29 -7.89
C ARG A 77 3.96 1.75 -8.03
N LEU A 78 3.58 2.16 -9.25
CA LEU A 78 2.20 2.56 -9.54
C LEU A 78 1.35 1.34 -9.86
N TYR A 79 0.31 1.14 -9.09
CA TYR A 79 -0.79 0.25 -9.40
C TYR A 79 -1.93 1.09 -9.95
N TRP A 80 -2.33 0.83 -11.18
CA TRP A 80 -3.43 1.50 -11.85
C TRP A 80 -4.58 0.52 -12.01
N ARG A 81 -5.75 0.82 -11.44
CA ARG A 81 -6.95 -0.05 -11.48
C ARG A 81 -6.63 -1.51 -11.07
N GLY A 82 -5.78 -1.69 -10.07
CA GLY A 82 -5.36 -3.01 -9.57
C GLY A 82 -4.31 -3.75 -10.41
N LYS A 83 -3.87 -3.18 -11.53
CA LYS A 83 -2.78 -3.72 -12.36
C LYS A 83 -1.52 -2.89 -12.17
N LEU A 84 -0.35 -3.54 -12.15
CA LEU A 84 0.91 -2.81 -12.10
C LEU A 84 1.08 -2.04 -13.41
N ALA A 85 1.27 -0.72 -13.32
CA ALA A 85 1.33 0.15 -14.50
C ALA A 85 2.51 -0.17 -15.43
N GLU A 86 3.56 -0.80 -14.90
CA GLU A 86 4.72 -1.25 -15.69
C GLU A 86 4.36 -2.41 -16.62
N THR A 87 3.57 -3.37 -16.14
CA THR A 87 3.03 -4.48 -16.93
C THR A 87 2.19 -3.97 -18.10
N ILE A 88 1.39 -2.92 -17.89
CA ILE A 88 0.56 -2.31 -18.94
C ILE A 88 1.42 -1.71 -20.06
N LYS A 89 2.62 -1.20 -19.72
CA LYS A 89 3.53 -0.55 -20.69
C LYS A 89 4.54 -1.52 -21.32
N GLY A 90 4.36 -2.83 -21.14
CA GLY A 90 5.26 -3.85 -21.69
C GLY A 90 6.70 -3.74 -21.17
N ARG A 91 6.91 -3.11 -20.01
CA ARG A 91 8.24 -2.85 -19.43
C ARG A 91 8.42 -3.70 -18.18
N THR A 92 9.64 -4.18 -17.94
CA THR A 92 9.99 -5.02 -16.78
C THR A 92 9.51 -4.35 -15.48
N PRO A 93 8.76 -5.05 -14.61
CA PRO A 93 8.01 -4.51 -13.47
C PRO A 93 8.86 -4.00 -12.29
N GLU A 94 10.17 -3.91 -12.48
CA GLU A 94 11.13 -3.72 -11.40
C GLU A 94 11.45 -2.25 -11.12
N ARG A 95 11.17 -1.33 -12.05
CA ARG A 95 11.67 0.04 -11.92
C ARG A 95 10.71 0.89 -11.07
N GLU A 96 11.10 1.07 -9.81
CA GLU A 96 10.54 2.11 -8.95
C GLU A 96 10.60 3.48 -9.63
N ARG A 97 9.54 4.28 -9.52
CA ARG A 97 9.45 5.61 -10.13
C ARG A 97 9.23 6.68 -9.08
N LEU A 98 9.73 7.88 -9.37
CA LEU A 98 9.43 9.06 -8.57
C LEU A 98 7.92 9.29 -8.55
N ILE A 99 7.34 9.42 -7.36
CA ILE A 99 5.93 9.75 -7.17
C ILE A 99 5.76 11.25 -7.45
N PRO A 100 5.07 11.64 -8.54
CA PRO A 100 4.90 13.04 -8.89
C PRO A 100 3.84 13.69 -8.00
N GLY A 101 3.96 15.01 -7.77
CA GLY A 101 2.92 15.79 -7.10
C GLY A 101 2.74 15.47 -5.61
N GLY A 102 3.80 15.01 -4.92
CA GLY A 102 3.76 14.72 -3.48
C GLY A 102 3.24 15.88 -2.62
N LEU A 103 3.49 17.13 -3.00
CA LEU A 103 3.00 18.33 -2.30
C LEU A 103 1.65 18.85 -2.83
N LYS A 104 1.24 18.44 -4.03
CA LYS A 104 0.11 19.06 -4.75
C LYS A 104 -1.23 18.43 -4.39
N HIS A 105 -1.25 17.12 -4.22
CA HIS A 105 -2.48 16.37 -4.02
C HIS A 105 -2.70 16.06 -2.55
N GLY A 106 -3.97 15.88 -2.16
CA GLY A 106 -4.27 15.22 -0.90
C GLY A 106 -3.91 13.74 -1.03
N TRP A 107 -2.99 13.27 -0.20
CA TRP A 107 -2.58 11.88 -0.15
C TRP A 107 -3.23 11.20 1.06
N THR A 108 -3.59 9.94 0.89
CA THR A 108 -4.15 9.12 1.97
C THR A 108 -3.55 7.73 1.91
N VAL A 109 -3.31 7.14 3.08
CA VAL A 109 -2.85 5.75 3.19
C VAL A 109 -4.03 4.85 2.86
N VAL A 110 -3.81 3.91 1.95
CA VAL A 110 -4.79 2.91 1.58
C VAL A 110 -4.26 1.53 1.91
N GLN A 111 -5.16 0.62 2.22
CA GLN A 111 -4.82 -0.80 2.29
C GLN A 111 -5.41 -1.44 1.04
N PRO A 112 -4.57 -1.89 0.08
CA PRO A 112 -5.09 -2.65 -1.03
C PRO A 112 -5.71 -3.92 -0.45
N LYS A 113 -6.93 -4.25 -0.90
CA LYS A 113 -7.51 -5.57 -0.62
C LYS A 113 -6.50 -6.59 -1.14
N LYS A 114 -5.89 -7.39 -0.25
CA LYS A 114 -5.05 -8.52 -0.64
C LYS A 114 -5.84 -9.26 -1.71
N ARG A 115 -5.24 -9.46 -2.89
CA ARG A 115 -5.78 -10.47 -3.80
C ARG A 115 -5.83 -11.76 -2.98
N PRO A 116 -6.92 -12.53 -2.99
CA PRO A 116 -6.88 -13.89 -2.45
C PRO A 116 -5.65 -14.56 -3.05
N ASN A 117 -4.83 -15.18 -2.21
CA ASN A 117 -3.63 -15.87 -2.64
C ASN A 117 -4.03 -16.81 -3.79
N PRO A 118 -3.31 -16.81 -4.93
CA PRO A 118 -3.52 -17.84 -5.96
C PRO A 118 -3.10 -19.24 -5.48
N ASP A 119 -2.60 -19.35 -4.24
CA ASP A 119 -2.08 -20.57 -3.61
C ASP A 119 -3.08 -21.19 -2.60
N SER A 120 -4.29 -20.63 -2.47
CA SER A 120 -5.25 -21.05 -1.43
C SER A 120 -6.49 -21.76 -1.94
N ASP A 121 -6.62 -21.99 -3.25
CA ASP A 121 -7.68 -22.81 -3.84
C ASP A 121 -7.07 -23.96 -4.65
N GLU A 122 -7.53 -25.18 -4.35
CA GLU A 122 -7.21 -26.48 -4.98
C GLU A 122 -6.08 -27.34 -4.37
N HIS A 123 -6.10 -27.56 -3.05
CA HIS A 123 -5.93 -28.93 -2.54
C HIS A 123 -7.26 -29.67 -2.68
N ILE A 124 -7.55 -30.22 -3.86
CA ILE A 124 -8.55 -31.28 -4.00
C ILE A 124 -7.97 -32.50 -3.28
N THR A 125 -8.55 -32.78 -2.12
CA THR A 125 -8.41 -34.04 -1.39
C THR A 125 -8.59 -35.22 -2.35
N ARG A 126 -7.68 -36.17 -2.25
CA ARG A 126 -7.66 -37.44 -2.95
C ARG A 126 -8.98 -38.20 -2.78
N ASP A 127 -9.51 -38.73 -3.87
CA ASP A 127 -10.23 -40.00 -3.85
C ASP A 127 -9.40 -41.03 -4.66
N PRO A 128 -8.72 -41.98 -4.00
CA PRO A 128 -8.13 -43.13 -4.66
C PRO A 128 -9.08 -44.31 -4.47
N LEU A 129 -9.90 -44.62 -5.47
CA LEU A 129 -10.66 -45.86 -5.76
C LEU A 129 -11.60 -45.43 -6.90
N GLU A 130 -11.49 -45.93 -8.13
CA GLU A 130 -11.89 -47.29 -8.45
C GLU A 130 -11.04 -47.91 -9.56
N THR A 131 -10.59 -49.13 -9.26
CA THR A 131 -10.25 -50.17 -10.23
C THR A 131 -11.53 -50.63 -10.94
N VAL A 132 -11.61 -50.48 -12.26
CA VAL A 132 -12.50 -51.26 -13.14
C VAL A 132 -11.62 -51.68 -14.32
N SER A 133 -10.91 -52.81 -14.22
CA SER A 133 -11.36 -54.17 -14.53
C SER A 133 -12.01 -54.31 -15.92
N ASP A 134 -11.31 -55.09 -16.73
CA ASP A 134 -11.57 -55.67 -18.04
C ASP A 134 -13.04 -55.90 -18.45
N ASN A 135 -13.37 -55.63 -19.72
CA ASN A 135 -13.92 -56.67 -20.62
C ASN A 135 -14.12 -56.20 -22.07
N ILE A 136 -13.41 -56.87 -23.00
CA ILE A 136 -13.84 -57.45 -24.28
C ILE A 136 -14.98 -56.74 -25.06
N SER A 137 -14.69 -56.32 -26.30
CA SER A 137 -15.24 -56.96 -27.52
C SER A 137 -14.77 -56.27 -28.81
N SER A 138 -13.93 -56.96 -29.60
CA SER A 138 -14.02 -56.90 -31.08
C SER A 138 -15.36 -57.51 -31.51
N PRO A 139 -15.97 -57.18 -32.67
CA PRO A 139 -15.50 -57.59 -34.02
C PRO A 139 -15.81 -56.48 -35.07
N ASN A 140 -15.61 -56.56 -36.38
CA ASN A 140 -15.26 -57.58 -37.37
C ASN A 140 -14.66 -56.82 -38.58
#